data_AF-A0A8D4VR72-F1
#
_entry.id   AF-A0A8D4VR72-F1
#
_cell.length_a   1.000
_cell.length_b   1.000
_cell.length_c   1.000
_cell.angle_alpha   90.00
_cell.angle_beta   90.00
_cell.angle_gamma   90.00
#
_symmetry.space_group_name_H-M   'P 1'
#
loop_
_entity.id
_entity.type
_entity.pdbx_description
1 polymer ?
#
loop_
_entity_poly.entity_id
_entity_poly.type
_entity_poly.pdbx_seq_one_letter_code
_entity_poly.pdbx_strand_id
1 'polypeptide(L)'
;MKPIPSALALGALLCLLCACSEPTRLARMGGVKQTDKEDLASESFSFKSLGKTDVDLVGETHQKIFFADLKQLAEKLYRRNPGEWRKSGHTSLEEAMEALFKEPYPQPNKMRSIDCIRLTFDEAYRGDRVESFIAGIATMTMEAYNDTHDYYFTDMLDAQKLYNSARNIEAAAWLLRSKVDSHRRPFLYSYTPEKNQAANLSFERLLGRLISNQDIIAQVTADRTHRNIKGTIQSAVMFIPL
;
A
#
# COMPACT_ATOMS: atom_id res chain seq x y z
N MET A 1 86.83 19.50 -22.74
CA MET A 1 86.93 19.37 -21.28
C MET A 1 85.60 18.82 -20.74
N LYS A 2 85.65 17.68 -20.03
CA LYS A 2 84.62 17.27 -19.05
C LYS A 2 84.63 18.29 -17.89
N PRO A 3 83.54 18.52 -17.11
CA PRO A 3 82.78 17.45 -16.44
C PRO A 3 81.25 17.64 -16.26
N ILE A 4 80.63 16.52 -15.85
CA ILE A 4 79.35 16.29 -15.13
C ILE A 4 79.77 16.11 -13.64
N PRO A 5 79.03 16.41 -12.53
CA PRO A 5 77.63 15.97 -12.30
C PRO A 5 76.73 16.76 -11.32
N SER A 6 75.47 16.30 -11.22
CA SER A 6 74.60 16.14 -10.00
C SER A 6 74.27 17.38 -9.15
N ALA A 7 73.09 17.56 -8.55
CA ALA A 7 71.85 16.81 -8.40
C ALA A 7 70.87 17.70 -7.58
N LEU A 8 69.64 17.23 -7.40
CA LEU A 8 68.69 17.60 -6.34
C LEU A 8 68.00 18.98 -6.44
N ALA A 9 66.76 18.95 -6.96
CA ALA A 9 65.63 19.60 -6.28
C ALA A 9 64.33 18.92 -6.76
N LEU A 10 64.05 17.79 -6.12
CA LEU A 10 62.82 17.03 -6.21
C LEU A 10 61.67 17.85 -5.57
N GLY A 11 60.56 17.96 -6.30
CA GLY A 11 59.19 18.21 -5.84
C GLY A 11 58.99 19.01 -4.55
N ALA A 12 58.85 20.33 -4.68
CA ALA A 12 58.23 21.15 -3.65
C ALA A 12 56.75 21.43 -4.01
N LEU A 13 55.88 21.10 -3.06
CA LEU A 13 54.67 21.83 -2.71
C LEU A 13 53.38 21.55 -3.52
N LEU A 14 52.89 20.31 -3.40
CA LEU A 14 51.45 20.02 -3.46
C LEU A 14 50.98 19.53 -2.09
N CYS A 15 50.86 20.44 -1.12
CA CYS A 15 50.23 20.19 0.18
C CYS A 15 49.54 21.48 0.67
N LEU A 16 48.31 21.70 0.23
CA LEU A 16 47.39 22.69 0.82
C LEU A 16 45.94 22.24 0.64
N LEU A 17 45.62 21.08 1.22
CA LEU A 17 44.25 20.67 1.54
C LEU A 17 44.28 19.95 2.89
N CYS A 18 44.36 20.71 3.98
CA CYS A 18 44.04 20.21 5.32
C CYS A 18 43.74 21.36 6.29
N ALA A 19 42.49 21.84 6.24
CA ALA A 19 41.78 22.62 7.26
C ALA A 19 40.34 22.76 6.73
N CYS A 20 39.25 22.34 7.37
CA CYS A 20 38.96 22.11 8.78
C CYS A 20 37.99 20.92 8.91
N SER A 21 38.24 20.02 9.86
CA SER A 21 37.20 19.16 10.41
C SER A 21 37.22 19.33 11.93
N GLU A 22 36.40 20.24 12.43
CA GLU A 22 35.99 20.21 13.83
C GLU A 22 34.64 19.49 13.91
N PRO A 23 34.50 18.49 14.80
CA PRO A 23 33.22 17.86 15.05
C PRO A 23 32.36 18.82 15.86
N THR A 24 31.41 19.49 15.22
CA THR A 24 30.35 20.20 15.93
C THR A 24 29.58 19.19 16.78
N ARG A 25 29.73 19.29 18.10
CA ARG A 25 28.91 18.58 19.08
C ARG A 25 27.46 19.00 18.87
N LEU A 26 26.68 18.17 18.17
CA LEU A 26 25.23 18.32 18.14
C LEU A 26 24.69 17.93 19.52
N ALA A 27 24.01 18.89 20.15
CA ALA A 27 23.28 18.67 21.39
C ALA A 27 22.29 17.51 21.22
N ARG A 28 22.36 16.57 22.17
CA ARG A 28 21.41 15.47 22.36
C ARG A 28 20.05 16.05 22.75
N MET A 29 19.22 16.39 21.77
CA MET A 29 17.80 16.69 21.97
C MET A 29 16.98 15.43 21.71
N GLY A 30 16.25 14.99 22.76
CA GLY A 30 15.04 14.16 22.68
C GLY A 30 15.20 12.80 22.00
N GLY A 31 15.38 11.76 22.81
CA GLY A 31 15.26 10.38 22.33
C GLY A 31 13.90 10.15 21.69
N VAL A 32 13.90 9.83 20.40
CA VAL A 32 12.80 9.11 19.77
C VAL A 32 12.69 7.79 20.51
N LYS A 33 11.58 7.57 21.22
CA LYS A 33 11.23 6.21 21.68
C LYS A 33 11.12 5.36 20.43
N GLN A 34 12.09 4.48 20.27
CA GLN A 34 12.08 3.41 19.30
C GLN A 34 10.85 2.57 19.65
N THR A 35 9.75 2.79 18.94
CA THR A 35 8.57 1.93 19.03
C THR A 35 9.01 0.55 18.61
N ASP A 36 8.63 -0.45 19.40
CA ASP A 36 9.00 -1.84 19.24
C ASP A 36 8.88 -2.23 17.76
N LYS A 37 10.00 -2.62 17.15
CA LYS A 37 9.97 -3.31 15.88
C LYS A 37 9.26 -4.62 16.17
N GLU A 38 7.99 -4.73 15.78
CA GLU A 38 7.43 -6.05 15.49
C GLU A 38 8.33 -6.64 14.40
N ASP A 39 9.23 -7.54 14.80
CA ASP A 39 9.92 -8.39 13.87
C ASP A 39 8.86 -9.07 12.99
N LEU A 40 9.10 -9.11 11.68
CA LEU A 40 8.23 -9.80 10.73
C LEU A 40 8.15 -11.27 11.17
N ALA A 41 7.13 -11.58 11.97
CA ALA A 41 6.93 -12.91 12.52
C ALA A 41 6.62 -13.85 11.36
N SER A 42 7.53 -14.79 11.10
CA SER A 42 7.23 -15.92 10.25
C SER A 42 6.25 -16.81 11.02
N GLU A 43 5.02 -16.95 10.52
CA GLU A 43 4.12 -17.96 11.08
C GLU A 43 4.78 -19.34 10.95
N SER A 44 4.70 -20.12 12.03
CA SER A 44 5.20 -21.49 12.06
C SER A 44 4.50 -22.32 10.98
N PHE A 45 5.29 -23.10 10.23
CA PHE A 45 4.81 -24.00 9.19
C PHE A 45 3.62 -24.84 9.68
N SER A 46 2.41 -24.47 9.27
CA SER A 46 1.17 -25.18 9.59
C SER A 46 0.94 -26.28 8.56
N PHE A 47 0.57 -27.49 9.01
CA PHE A 47 0.26 -28.64 8.15
C PHE A 47 -0.83 -28.36 7.09
N LYS A 48 -1.58 -27.25 7.19
CA LYS A 48 -2.51 -26.78 6.14
C LYS A 48 -1.82 -26.22 4.89
N SER A 49 -0.53 -25.86 4.93
CA SER A 49 0.21 -25.32 3.78
C SER A 49 0.63 -26.39 2.75
N LEU A 50 0.57 -27.68 3.10
CA LEU A 50 1.06 -28.79 2.27
C LEU A 50 0.36 -28.96 0.92
N GLY A 51 -0.77 -28.29 0.69
CA GLY A 51 -1.48 -28.27 -0.59
C GLY A 51 -1.61 -26.89 -1.25
N LYS A 52 -1.04 -25.82 -0.66
CA LYS A 52 -1.09 -24.46 -1.23
C LYS A 52 0.13 -24.25 -2.13
N THR A 53 -0.04 -23.58 -3.28
CA THR A 53 1.13 -23.14 -4.06
C THR A 53 1.76 -21.92 -3.39
N ASP A 54 3.08 -21.70 -3.59
CA ASP A 54 3.78 -20.54 -3.03
C ASP A 54 3.10 -19.21 -3.39
N VAL A 55 2.45 -19.15 -4.57
CA VAL A 55 1.73 -17.95 -5.02
C VAL A 55 0.41 -17.75 -4.28
N ASP A 56 -0.25 -18.83 -3.86
CA ASP A 56 -1.48 -18.70 -3.06
C ASP A 56 -1.17 -18.13 -1.68
N LEU A 57 -0.04 -18.53 -1.09
CA LEU A 57 0.49 -17.93 0.15
C LEU A 57 0.84 -16.45 -0.03
N VAL A 58 1.44 -16.09 -1.17
CA VAL A 58 1.74 -14.68 -1.50
C VAL A 58 0.44 -13.88 -1.67
N GLY A 59 -0.57 -14.42 -2.36
CA GLY A 59 -1.88 -13.78 -2.52
C GLY A 59 -2.56 -13.52 -1.19
N GLU A 60 -2.62 -14.52 -0.30
CA GLU A 60 -3.16 -14.40 1.05
C GLU A 60 -2.40 -13.33 1.87
N THR A 61 -1.07 -13.34 1.80
CA THR A 61 -0.22 -12.35 2.49
C THR A 61 -0.50 -10.93 1.99
N HIS A 62 -0.58 -10.74 0.67
CA HIS A 62 -0.89 -9.44 0.07
C HIS A 62 -2.29 -8.96 0.45
N GLN A 63 -3.30 -9.84 0.45
CA GLN A 63 -4.67 -9.51 0.86
C GLN A 63 -4.70 -9.07 2.34
N LYS A 64 -4.01 -9.79 3.24
CA LYS A 64 -3.91 -9.42 4.66
C LYS A 64 -3.25 -8.05 4.86
N ILE A 65 -2.13 -7.79 4.19
CA ILE A 65 -1.44 -6.50 4.23
C ILE A 65 -2.35 -5.39 3.68
N PHE A 66 -3.04 -5.65 2.57
CA PHE A 66 -3.97 -4.70 1.97
C PHE A 66 -5.08 -4.29 2.94
N PHE A 67 -5.74 -5.24 3.59
CA PHE A 67 -6.82 -4.93 4.53
C PHE A 67 -6.32 -4.29 5.83
N ALA A 68 -5.10 -4.60 6.28
CA ALA A 68 -4.48 -3.88 7.39
C ALA A 68 -4.24 -2.40 7.05
N ASP A 69 -3.75 -2.12 5.84
CA ASP A 69 -3.54 -0.77 5.31
C ASP A 69 -4.87 -0.02 5.13
N LEU A 70 -5.89 -0.72 4.62
CA LEU A 70 -7.22 -0.16 4.42
C LEU A 70 -7.89 0.18 5.75
N LYS A 71 -7.73 -0.64 6.78
CA LYS A 71 -8.17 -0.35 8.16
C LYS A 71 -7.50 0.91 8.72
N GLN A 72 -6.18 1.05 8.54
CA GLN A 72 -5.47 2.27 8.94
C GLN A 72 -5.98 3.52 8.19
N LEU A 73 -6.28 3.39 6.90
CA LEU A 73 -6.83 4.48 6.11
C LEU A 73 -8.23 4.88 6.61
N ALA A 74 -9.10 3.90 6.86
CA ALA A 74 -10.45 4.11 7.37
C ALA A 74 -10.46 4.84 8.72
N GLU A 75 -9.64 4.37 9.67
CA GLU A 75 -9.55 5.00 10.99
C GLU A 75 -9.14 6.47 10.87
N LYS A 76 -8.13 6.77 10.03
CA LYS A 76 -7.66 8.14 9.83
C LYS A 76 -8.70 9.01 9.14
N LEU A 77 -9.44 8.46 8.18
CA LEU A 77 -10.53 9.18 7.52
C LEU A 77 -11.66 9.48 8.51
N TYR A 78 -12.06 8.54 9.35
CA TYR A 78 -13.07 8.80 10.38
C TYR A 78 -12.61 9.79 11.44
N ARG A 79 -11.37 9.69 11.91
CA ARG A 79 -10.81 10.68 12.86
C ARG A 79 -10.81 12.08 12.26
N ARG A 80 -10.53 12.19 10.95
CA ARG A 80 -10.51 13.47 10.23
C ARG A 80 -11.90 13.97 9.83
N ASN A 81 -12.86 13.06 9.67
CA ASN A 81 -14.23 13.32 9.27
C ASN A 81 -15.21 12.71 10.28
N PRO A 82 -15.19 13.15 11.56
CA PRO A 82 -15.90 12.43 12.61
C PRO A 82 -17.43 12.59 12.50
N GLY A 83 -17.92 13.49 11.65
CA GLY A 83 -19.35 13.58 11.34
C GLY A 83 -19.87 12.39 10.54
N GLU A 84 -19.00 11.65 9.83
CA GLU A 84 -19.41 10.60 8.90
C GLU A 84 -19.94 9.36 9.65
N TRP A 85 -19.18 8.79 10.58
CA TRP A 85 -19.63 7.63 11.37
C TRP A 85 -20.86 7.92 12.24
N ARG A 86 -21.07 9.19 12.61
CA ARG A 86 -22.28 9.61 13.34
C ARG A 86 -23.55 9.55 12.48
N LYS A 87 -23.44 9.71 11.16
CA LYS A 87 -24.59 9.57 10.24
C LYS A 87 -25.11 8.14 10.20
N SER A 88 -24.22 7.15 10.39
CA SER A 88 -24.58 5.73 10.51
C SER A 88 -25.10 5.36 11.90
N GLY A 89 -25.17 6.32 12.84
CA GLY A 89 -25.71 6.10 14.18
C GLY A 89 -24.75 5.43 15.16
N HIS A 90 -23.49 5.25 14.80
CA HIS A 90 -22.49 4.67 15.69
C HIS A 90 -22.22 5.56 16.90
N THR A 91 -21.98 4.94 18.04
CA THR A 91 -21.71 5.63 19.32
C THR A 91 -20.23 5.94 19.51
N SER A 92 -19.34 5.23 18.83
CA SER A 92 -17.88 5.43 18.88
C SER A 92 -17.20 5.17 17.53
N LEU A 93 -15.93 5.57 17.43
CA LEU A 93 -15.08 5.25 16.28
C LEU A 93 -14.85 3.74 16.19
N GLU A 94 -14.66 3.09 17.33
CA GLU A 94 -14.39 1.67 17.44
C GLU A 94 -15.57 0.85 16.89
N GLU A 95 -16.81 1.25 17.24
CA GLU A 95 -18.03 0.62 16.73
C GLU A 95 -18.17 0.80 15.21
N ALA A 96 -17.88 2.00 14.70
CA ALA A 96 -17.92 2.28 13.27
C ALA A 96 -16.86 1.48 12.50
N MET A 97 -15.66 1.31 13.07
CA MET A 97 -14.59 0.50 12.49
C MET A 97 -14.94 -0.99 12.49
N GLU A 98 -15.55 -1.50 13.57
CA GLU A 98 -16.01 -2.88 13.64
C GLU A 98 -17.10 -3.15 12.59
N ALA A 99 -18.11 -2.27 12.50
CA ALA A 99 -19.18 -2.40 11.52
C ALA A 99 -18.67 -2.33 10.06
N LEU A 100 -17.72 -1.43 9.79
CA LEU A 100 -17.16 -1.23 8.45
C LEU A 100 -16.42 -2.45 7.90
N PHE A 101 -15.73 -3.20 8.77
CA PHE A 101 -14.94 -4.37 8.37
C PHE A 101 -15.58 -5.70 8.76
N LYS A 102 -16.84 -5.69 9.21
CA LYS A 102 -17.62 -6.91 9.43
C LYS A 102 -18.04 -7.51 8.10
N GLU A 103 -17.84 -8.82 7.95
CA GLU A 103 -18.31 -9.55 6.78
C GLU A 103 -19.80 -9.99 6.92
N PRO A 104 -20.58 -9.96 5.83
CA PRO A 104 -20.24 -9.35 4.54
C PRO A 104 -20.07 -7.83 4.66
N TYR A 105 -19.09 -7.26 3.94
CA TYR A 105 -18.80 -5.83 3.98
C TYR A 105 -20.07 -4.99 3.73
N PRO A 106 -20.21 -3.81 4.36
CA PRO A 106 -21.33 -2.91 4.15
C PRO A 106 -21.54 -2.57 2.67
N GLN A 107 -22.81 -2.40 2.29
CA GLN A 107 -23.21 -2.04 0.93
C GLN A 107 -24.14 -0.81 0.99
N PRO A 108 -23.58 0.39 1.28
CA PRO A 108 -24.38 1.59 1.37
C PRO A 108 -25.13 1.81 0.05
N ASN A 109 -26.41 2.13 0.16
CA ASN A 109 -27.34 2.24 -0.98
C ASN A 109 -27.40 0.98 -1.86
N LYS A 110 -27.13 -0.21 -1.30
CA LYS A 110 -27.03 -1.49 -2.03
C LYS A 110 -25.97 -1.50 -3.14
N MET A 111 -24.97 -0.63 -3.02
CA MET A 111 -23.86 -0.52 -3.97
C MET A 111 -22.62 -1.23 -3.42
N ARG A 112 -21.78 -1.70 -4.33
CA ARG A 112 -20.48 -2.32 -4.06
C ARG A 112 -19.43 -1.74 -5.00
N SER A 113 -18.17 -2.07 -4.73
CA SER A 113 -17.06 -1.86 -5.64
C SER A 113 -16.97 -0.41 -6.11
N ILE A 114 -16.70 -0.19 -7.41
CA ILE A 114 -16.55 1.13 -8.03
C ILE A 114 -17.79 2.02 -7.82
N ASP A 115 -19.01 1.46 -7.82
CA ASP A 115 -20.23 2.27 -7.65
C ASP A 115 -20.34 2.81 -6.23
N CYS A 116 -19.90 2.04 -5.24
CA CYS A 116 -19.78 2.49 -3.85
C CYS A 116 -18.71 3.58 -3.69
N ILE A 117 -17.58 3.49 -4.42
CA ILE A 117 -16.58 4.58 -4.46
C ILE A 117 -17.18 5.84 -5.09
N ARG A 118 -17.96 5.71 -6.17
CA ARG A 118 -18.62 6.85 -6.83
C ARG A 118 -19.64 7.53 -5.92
N LEU A 119 -20.39 6.75 -5.15
CA LEU A 119 -21.37 7.23 -4.18
C LEU A 119 -20.77 8.19 -3.15
N THR A 120 -19.50 7.97 -2.74
CA THR A 120 -18.73 8.90 -1.88
C THR A 120 -18.67 10.33 -2.41
N PHE A 121 -18.74 10.51 -3.73
CA PHE A 121 -18.60 11.81 -4.40
C PHE A 121 -19.91 12.30 -5.04
N ASP A 122 -21.02 11.64 -4.74
CA ASP A 122 -22.36 12.09 -5.14
C ASP A 122 -22.84 13.18 -4.17
N GLU A 123 -23.18 14.36 -4.71
CA GLU A 123 -23.66 15.49 -3.93
C GLU A 123 -25.06 15.26 -3.32
N ALA A 124 -25.86 14.35 -3.86
CA ALA A 124 -27.14 13.95 -3.28
C ALA A 124 -26.98 12.96 -2.12
N TYR A 125 -25.84 12.27 -2.03
CA TYR A 125 -25.62 11.27 -0.99
C TYR A 125 -25.52 11.92 0.41
N ARG A 126 -26.26 11.37 1.37
CA ARG A 126 -26.34 11.89 2.75
C ARG A 126 -25.84 10.89 3.79
N GLY A 127 -25.52 9.66 3.39
CA GLY A 127 -24.98 8.64 4.27
C GLY A 127 -23.51 8.89 4.63
N ASP A 128 -22.93 7.89 5.28
CA ASP A 128 -21.52 7.86 5.64
C ASP A 128 -20.65 7.70 4.39
N ARG A 129 -19.88 8.76 4.08
CA ARG A 129 -18.98 8.82 2.93
C ARG A 129 -17.69 8.06 3.17
N VAL A 130 -17.24 7.91 4.42
CA VAL A 130 -16.07 7.10 4.76
C VAL A 130 -16.41 5.63 4.60
N GLU A 131 -17.57 5.20 5.11
CA GLU A 131 -18.10 3.84 4.87
C GLU A 131 -18.18 3.56 3.38
N SER A 132 -18.84 4.43 2.61
CA SER A 132 -18.97 4.28 1.16
C SER A 132 -17.61 4.16 0.45
N PHE A 133 -16.62 4.98 0.84
CA PHE A 133 -15.31 4.98 0.20
C PHE A 133 -14.54 3.69 0.51
N ILE A 134 -14.49 3.33 1.79
CA ILE A 134 -13.72 2.17 2.26
C ILE A 134 -14.38 0.86 1.87
N ALA A 135 -15.70 0.75 2.02
CA ALA A 135 -16.45 -0.43 1.59
C ALA A 135 -16.36 -0.64 0.08
N GLY A 136 -16.36 0.45 -0.72
CA GLY A 136 -16.13 0.37 -2.16
C GLY A 136 -14.75 -0.18 -2.52
N ILE A 137 -13.69 0.29 -1.86
CA ILE A 137 -12.34 -0.27 -2.05
C ILE A 137 -12.27 -1.73 -1.57
N ALA A 138 -12.82 -2.03 -0.39
CA ALA A 138 -12.81 -3.37 0.19
C ALA A 138 -13.50 -4.40 -0.73
N THR A 139 -14.73 -4.11 -1.15
CA THR A 139 -15.51 -5.02 -2.00
C THR A 139 -14.95 -5.16 -3.41
N MET A 140 -14.41 -4.08 -4.00
CA MET A 140 -13.68 -4.16 -5.27
C MET A 140 -12.44 -5.05 -5.16
N THR A 141 -11.68 -4.92 -4.08
CA THR A 141 -10.53 -5.79 -3.85
C THR A 141 -10.99 -7.23 -3.65
N MET A 142 -12.02 -7.50 -2.85
CA MET A 142 -12.54 -8.86 -2.72
C MET A 142 -12.98 -9.46 -4.06
N GLU A 143 -13.65 -8.70 -4.91
CA GLU A 143 -14.02 -9.12 -6.27
C GLU A 143 -12.80 -9.47 -7.13
N ALA A 144 -11.69 -8.73 -7.00
CA ALA A 144 -10.43 -9.05 -7.68
C ALA A 144 -9.79 -10.37 -7.18
N TYR A 145 -10.08 -10.75 -5.93
CA TYR A 145 -9.70 -12.02 -5.32
C TYR A 145 -10.82 -13.09 -5.42
N ASN A 146 -11.77 -12.91 -6.34
CA ASN A 146 -12.90 -13.82 -6.56
C ASN A 146 -13.75 -14.08 -5.29
N ASP A 147 -13.88 -13.07 -4.41
CA ASP A 147 -14.57 -13.13 -3.12
C ASP A 147 -14.07 -14.24 -2.16
N THR A 148 -12.87 -14.77 -2.40
CA THR A 148 -12.28 -15.82 -1.57
C THR A 148 -11.52 -15.26 -0.37
N HIS A 149 -11.76 -15.87 0.80
CA HIS A 149 -11.11 -15.54 2.07
C HIS A 149 -10.36 -16.79 2.57
N ASP A 150 -9.04 -16.70 2.68
CA ASP A 150 -8.14 -17.61 3.41
C ASP A 150 -8.19 -19.15 3.16
N TYR A 151 -8.84 -19.65 2.11
CA TYR A 151 -8.94 -21.09 1.89
C TYR A 151 -8.77 -21.49 0.43
N TYR A 152 -7.50 -21.50 -0.01
CA TYR A 152 -7.08 -21.90 -1.37
C TYR A 152 -7.73 -21.02 -2.44
N PHE A 153 -6.92 -20.31 -3.21
CA PHE A 153 -7.41 -19.82 -4.51
C PHE A 153 -7.70 -21.07 -5.36
N THR A 154 -8.93 -21.61 -5.24
CA THR A 154 -9.40 -22.76 -6.01
C THR A 154 -9.33 -22.44 -7.50
N ASP A 155 -9.51 -21.16 -7.82
CA ASP A 155 -9.28 -20.57 -9.13
C ASP A 155 -8.03 -19.70 -9.11
N MET A 156 -7.21 -19.79 -10.15
CA MET A 156 -6.05 -18.92 -10.33
C MET A 156 -6.50 -17.45 -10.27
N LEU A 157 -5.80 -16.66 -9.45
CA LEU A 157 -6.00 -15.21 -9.42
C LEU A 157 -5.85 -14.62 -10.84
N ASP A 158 -6.68 -13.64 -11.15
CA ASP A 158 -6.65 -12.95 -12.43
C ASP A 158 -5.77 -11.68 -12.31
N ALA A 159 -4.61 -11.71 -12.96
CA ALA A 159 -3.67 -10.59 -12.95
C ALA A 159 -4.30 -9.27 -13.46
N GLN A 160 -5.22 -9.34 -14.42
CA GLN A 160 -5.89 -8.17 -14.97
C GLN A 160 -6.88 -7.58 -13.96
N LYS A 161 -7.62 -8.41 -13.22
CA LYS A 161 -8.51 -7.91 -12.15
C LYS A 161 -7.72 -7.18 -11.05
N LEU A 162 -6.58 -7.76 -10.63
CA LEU A 162 -5.68 -7.15 -9.65
C LEU A 162 -5.02 -5.86 -10.17
N TYR A 163 -4.63 -5.82 -11.44
CA TYR A 163 -4.13 -4.59 -12.05
C TYR A 163 -5.22 -3.50 -12.11
N ASN A 164 -6.45 -3.88 -12.49
CA ASN A 164 -7.58 -2.97 -12.56
C ASN A 164 -7.94 -2.42 -11.17
N SER A 165 -7.86 -3.23 -10.11
CA SER A 165 -8.09 -2.76 -8.75
C SER A 165 -7.05 -1.69 -8.36
N ALA A 166 -5.76 -1.87 -8.69
CA ALA A 166 -4.72 -0.87 -8.46
C ALA A 166 -5.02 0.47 -9.15
N ARG A 167 -5.39 0.43 -10.43
CA ARG A 167 -5.76 1.64 -11.20
C ARG A 167 -7.03 2.30 -10.68
N ASN A 168 -7.99 1.53 -10.21
CA ASN A 168 -9.20 2.06 -9.59
C ASN A 168 -8.91 2.76 -8.26
N ILE A 169 -8.00 2.21 -7.43
CA ILE A 169 -7.57 2.86 -6.18
C ILE A 169 -6.84 4.16 -6.48
N GLU A 170 -6.02 4.19 -7.52
CA GLU A 170 -5.36 5.42 -7.98
C GLU A 170 -6.38 6.49 -8.40
N ALA A 171 -7.40 6.12 -9.18
CA ALA A 171 -8.50 7.01 -9.53
C ALA A 171 -9.29 7.47 -8.29
N ALA A 172 -9.55 6.58 -7.34
CA ALA A 172 -10.22 6.90 -6.08
C ALA A 172 -9.39 7.89 -5.23
N ALA A 173 -8.07 7.71 -5.18
CA ALA A 173 -7.14 8.64 -4.51
C ALA A 173 -7.16 10.03 -5.16
N TRP A 174 -7.18 10.09 -6.49
CA TRP A 174 -7.32 11.36 -7.21
C TRP A 174 -8.67 12.04 -6.91
N LEU A 175 -9.78 11.30 -6.92
CA LEU A 175 -11.11 11.83 -6.58
C LEU A 175 -11.14 12.35 -5.14
N LEU A 176 -10.61 11.59 -4.19
CA LEU A 176 -10.54 11.96 -2.78
C LEU A 176 -9.77 13.27 -2.54
N ARG A 177 -8.75 13.55 -3.36
CA ARG A 177 -7.93 14.76 -3.27
C ARG A 177 -8.51 15.96 -4.01
N SER A 178 -9.17 15.72 -5.14
CA SER A 178 -9.50 16.79 -6.10
C SER A 178 -10.98 17.16 -6.12
N LYS A 179 -11.88 16.24 -5.78
CA LYS A 179 -13.32 16.44 -5.96
C LYS A 179 -13.91 17.23 -4.80
N VAL A 180 -14.71 18.25 -5.13
CA VAL A 180 -15.34 19.16 -4.19
C VAL A 180 -16.84 19.30 -4.45
N ASP A 181 -17.60 19.66 -3.41
CA ASP A 181 -19.03 19.96 -3.48
C ASP A 181 -19.31 21.31 -4.16
N SER A 182 -20.60 21.65 -4.35
CA SER A 182 -21.03 22.97 -4.87
C SER A 182 -20.48 24.17 -4.09
N HIS A 183 -20.06 23.97 -2.84
CA HIS A 183 -19.49 24.99 -1.96
C HIS A 183 -17.96 24.99 -1.96
N ARG A 184 -17.33 24.25 -2.90
CA ARG A 184 -15.87 24.09 -3.04
C ARG A 184 -15.18 23.45 -1.84
N ARG A 185 -15.90 22.63 -1.07
CA ARG A 185 -15.33 21.84 0.03
C ARG A 185 -15.10 20.40 -0.41
N PRO A 186 -14.02 19.74 0.03
CA PRO A 186 -13.81 18.33 -0.28
C PRO A 186 -14.93 17.48 0.31
N PHE A 187 -15.32 16.41 -0.40
CA PHE A 187 -16.31 15.44 0.09
C PHE A 187 -15.85 14.69 1.33
N LEU A 188 -14.54 14.45 1.44
CA LEU A 188 -13.87 13.92 2.61
C LEU A 188 -12.55 14.67 2.79
N TYR A 189 -12.29 15.15 3.99
CA TYR A 189 -11.02 15.76 4.34
C TYR A 189 -9.95 14.66 4.46
N SER A 190 -8.99 14.68 3.52
CA SER A 190 -7.89 13.71 3.40
C SER A 190 -6.50 14.37 3.47
N TYR A 191 -6.45 15.65 3.82
CA TYR A 191 -5.23 16.42 4.01
C TYR A 191 -5.43 17.55 5.04
N THR A 192 -4.33 18.13 5.52
CA THR A 192 -4.34 19.29 6.41
C THR A 192 -3.71 20.48 5.67
N PRO A 193 -4.49 21.49 5.24
CA PRO A 193 -3.95 22.76 4.76
C PRO A 193 -3.71 23.69 5.95
N GLU A 194 -2.84 23.31 6.88
CA GLU A 194 -2.45 24.26 7.92
C GLU A 194 -1.35 25.17 7.38
N LYS A 195 -1.63 26.47 7.38
CA LYS A 195 -0.81 27.52 6.75
C LYS A 195 0.63 27.60 7.29
N ASN A 196 0.96 26.88 8.37
CA ASN A 196 2.27 26.85 9.05
C ASN A 196 2.68 25.44 9.51
N GLN A 197 2.03 24.36 9.03
CA GLN A 197 2.47 22.99 9.32
C GLN A 197 2.82 22.27 8.02
N ALA A 198 3.79 21.36 8.09
CA ALA A 198 4.14 20.50 6.96
C ALA A 198 2.90 19.73 6.48
N ALA A 199 2.74 19.59 5.17
CA ALA A 199 1.64 18.85 4.59
C ALA A 199 1.58 17.42 5.15
N ASN A 200 0.44 17.03 5.72
CA ASN A 200 0.25 15.68 6.22
C ASN A 200 0.01 14.70 5.06
N LEU A 201 1.10 14.09 4.56
CA LEU A 201 1.07 13.12 3.45
C LEU A 201 0.70 11.70 3.89
N SER A 202 0.23 11.52 5.12
CA SER A 202 0.05 10.20 5.69
C SER A 202 -1.19 9.46 5.15
N PHE A 203 -2.11 10.16 4.48
CA PHE A 203 -3.20 9.56 3.68
C PHE A 203 -2.68 9.08 2.33
N GLU A 204 -1.97 9.95 1.60
CA GLU A 204 -1.36 9.62 0.31
C GLU A 204 -0.39 8.44 0.43
N ARG A 205 0.37 8.36 1.53
CA ARG A 205 1.26 7.24 1.80
C ARG A 205 0.51 5.90 1.95
N LEU A 206 -0.65 5.89 2.63
CA LEU A 206 -1.47 4.68 2.77
C LEU A 206 -2.09 4.27 1.44
N LEU A 207 -2.65 5.22 0.68
CA LEU A 207 -3.17 4.97 -0.66
C LEU A 207 -2.08 4.44 -1.60
N GLY A 208 -0.87 5.00 -1.53
CA GLY A 208 0.30 4.51 -2.27
C GLY A 208 0.68 3.07 -1.90
N ARG A 209 0.60 2.68 -0.61
CA ARG A 209 0.81 1.29 -0.21
C ARG A 209 -0.27 0.36 -0.78
N LEU A 210 -1.54 0.77 -0.75
CA LEU A 210 -2.64 -0.01 -1.32
C LEU A 210 -2.47 -0.24 -2.83
N ILE A 211 -2.14 0.82 -3.58
CA ILE A 211 -1.87 0.73 -5.04
C ILE A 211 -0.69 -0.20 -5.30
N SER A 212 0.44 0.02 -4.61
CA SER A 212 1.65 -0.78 -4.79
C SER A 212 1.43 -2.25 -4.42
N ASN A 213 0.66 -2.54 -3.37
CA ASN A 213 0.32 -3.90 -2.97
C ASN A 213 -0.41 -4.65 -4.09
N GLN A 214 -1.40 -4.00 -4.72
CA GLN A 214 -2.18 -4.58 -5.83
C GLN A 214 -1.35 -4.71 -7.12
N ASP A 215 -0.52 -3.72 -7.46
CA ASP A 215 0.38 -3.81 -8.62
C ASP A 215 1.38 -4.96 -8.51
N ILE A 216 1.95 -5.18 -7.31
CA ILE A 216 2.92 -6.27 -7.09
C ILE A 216 2.24 -7.62 -7.25
N ILE A 217 1.09 -7.84 -6.61
CA ILE A 217 0.39 -9.13 -6.73
C ILE A 217 -0.10 -9.38 -8.15
N ALA A 218 -0.50 -8.33 -8.89
CA ALA A 218 -0.84 -8.44 -10.31
C ALA A 218 0.35 -8.95 -11.14
N GLN A 219 1.55 -8.37 -10.96
CA GLN A 219 2.76 -8.81 -11.68
C GLN A 219 3.17 -10.25 -11.29
N VAL A 220 3.17 -10.58 -10.00
CA VAL A 220 3.48 -11.94 -9.52
C VAL A 220 2.54 -12.98 -10.13
N THR A 221 1.25 -12.64 -10.21
CA THR A 221 0.21 -13.48 -10.81
C THR A 221 0.36 -13.60 -12.33
N ALA A 222 0.70 -12.51 -13.02
CA ALA A 222 0.99 -12.52 -14.46
C ALA A 222 2.19 -13.43 -14.78
N ASP A 223 3.27 -13.33 -14.00
CA ASP A 223 4.49 -14.12 -14.19
C ASP A 223 4.24 -15.62 -13.96
N ARG A 224 3.36 -15.99 -13.01
CA ARG A 224 2.91 -17.39 -12.81
C ARG A 224 2.24 -17.92 -14.08
N THR A 225 1.33 -17.16 -14.67
CA THR A 225 0.62 -17.55 -15.89
C THR A 225 1.61 -17.86 -17.02
N HIS A 226 2.64 -17.03 -17.19
CA HIS A 226 3.70 -17.27 -18.18
C HIS A 226 4.60 -18.48 -17.84
N ARG A 227 4.93 -18.70 -16.57
CA ARG A 227 5.75 -19.86 -16.14
C ARG A 227 5.01 -21.19 -16.30
N ASN A 228 3.70 -21.24 -16.03
CA ASN A 228 2.91 -22.44 -16.26
C ASN A 228 2.87 -22.84 -17.75
N ILE A 229 2.81 -21.86 -18.67
CA ILE A 229 2.88 -22.09 -20.12
C ILE A 229 4.28 -22.61 -20.54
N LYS A 230 5.36 -22.06 -19.97
CA LYS A 230 6.73 -22.52 -20.27
C LYS A 230 7.04 -23.90 -19.67
N GLY A 231 6.56 -24.19 -18.46
CA GLY A 231 6.73 -25.48 -17.79
C GLY A 231 6.06 -26.65 -18.53
N THR A 232 4.98 -26.38 -19.27
CA THR A 232 4.35 -27.41 -20.13
C THR A 232 5.15 -27.69 -21.39
N ILE A 233 5.98 -26.75 -21.86
CA ILE A 233 6.86 -26.96 -23.02
C ILE A 233 8.18 -27.65 -22.62
N GLN A 234 8.66 -27.43 -21.39
CA GLN A 234 9.87 -28.09 -20.87
C GLN A 234 9.63 -29.50 -20.32
N SER A 235 8.38 -29.91 -20.12
CA SER A 235 8.04 -31.29 -19.72
C SER A 235 8.01 -32.29 -20.90
N ALA A 236 8.24 -31.83 -22.14
CA ALA A 236 8.19 -32.67 -23.35
C ALA A 236 9.58 -33.00 -23.95
N VAL A 237 10.68 -32.62 -23.30
CA VAL A 237 12.04 -32.97 -23.78
C VAL A 237 12.84 -33.67 -22.69
N MET A 238 12.38 -34.86 -22.28
CA MET A 238 13.23 -35.82 -21.59
C MET A 238 12.68 -37.25 -21.72
N PHE A 239 12.69 -37.81 -22.93
CA PHE A 239 12.71 -39.26 -23.12
C PHE A 239 13.32 -39.59 -24.49
N ILE A 240 14.65 -39.74 -24.52
CA ILE A 240 15.33 -40.57 -25.52
C ILE A 240 16.11 -41.62 -24.73
N PRO A 241 15.62 -42.86 -24.60
CA PRO A 241 16.45 -44.00 -24.31
C PRO A 241 16.83 -44.68 -25.64
N LEU A 242 18.14 -44.68 -25.90
CA LEU A 242 18.92 -45.48 -26.87
C LEU A 242 18.23 -45.95 -28.17
#